data_AF-A0A225VQG7-F1
#
_entry.id   AF-A0A225VQG7-F1
#
_cell.length_a   1.000
_cell.length_b   1.000
_cell.length_c   1.000
_cell.angle_alpha   90.00
_cell.angle_beta   90.00
_cell.angle_gamma   90.00
#
_symmetry.space_group_name_H-M   'P 1'
#
loop_
_entity.id
_entity.type
_entity.pdbx_description
1 polymer ?
#
loop_
_entity_poly.entity_id
_entity_poly.type
_entity_poly.pdbx_seq_one_letter_code
_entity_poly.pdbx_strand_id
1 'polypeptide(L)'
;MFVGRTVSGLPILQPEFAILPPRFTTSDEEAQRAKEICLPGLPQIAGFVAEFALASLIYHIDFLRQKLSSDHPLFQSPLFADAELIPQLRSRVQCDSNNDEMQPTGVPPHVKILSELQSVRSEVKEAVQLRKEDMKQLTEAQNVMYDRLISGVTTIIEERAIQTDVPTDAVEETVTAQYPVYPIYNWGGAMHFFPEGVKLPIGTPEQAWIHWCCGNSAQNLPPFRKMFPIDLGSGNLRKRLSDLKFLMSKIERAAKELNLSITDLSSSEAVTVFQQCKLRLNFLPRQRRTGNAVADNIRCNNPAAKET
;
A
#
# COMPACT_ATOMS: atom_id res chain seq x y z
N MET A 1 -27.85 -23.33 -17.81
CA MET A 1 -29.04 -23.18 -16.94
C MET A 1 -28.58 -23.01 -15.49
N PHE A 2 -29.13 -22.04 -14.75
CA PHE A 2 -28.78 -21.79 -13.34
C PHE A 2 -29.03 -23.02 -12.46
N VAL A 3 -30.24 -23.58 -12.53
CA VAL A 3 -30.65 -24.73 -11.70
C VAL A 3 -29.75 -25.93 -11.92
N GLY A 4 -29.43 -26.27 -13.19
CA GLY A 4 -28.55 -27.39 -13.50
C GLY A 4 -27.18 -27.24 -12.82
N ARG A 5 -26.58 -26.05 -12.88
CA ARG A 5 -25.30 -25.74 -12.22
C ARG A 5 -25.37 -25.89 -10.70
N THR A 6 -26.45 -25.39 -10.10
CA THR A 6 -26.68 -25.52 -8.66
C THR A 6 -26.82 -26.97 -8.23
N VAL A 7 -27.59 -27.78 -8.95
CA VAL A 7 -27.79 -29.20 -8.64
C VAL A 7 -26.50 -30.00 -8.85
N SER A 8 -25.66 -29.61 -9.81
CA SER A 8 -24.31 -30.16 -9.98
C SER A 8 -23.31 -29.73 -8.90
N GLY A 9 -23.72 -28.94 -7.90
CA GLY A 9 -22.90 -28.55 -6.76
C GLY A 9 -21.90 -27.42 -7.05
N LEU A 10 -22.07 -26.66 -8.14
CA LEU A 10 -21.19 -25.54 -8.43
C LEU A 10 -21.37 -24.40 -7.41
N PRO A 11 -20.28 -23.72 -7.00
CA PRO A 11 -20.31 -22.72 -5.94
C PRO A 11 -20.96 -21.41 -6.42
N ILE A 12 -22.24 -21.19 -6.06
CA ILE A 12 -23.05 -20.04 -6.52
C ILE A 12 -22.37 -18.67 -6.31
N LEU A 13 -21.54 -18.55 -5.28
CA LEU A 13 -20.91 -17.29 -4.88
C LEU A 13 -19.46 -17.14 -5.37
N GLN A 14 -19.02 -17.99 -6.29
CA GLN A 14 -17.66 -17.97 -6.81
C GLN A 14 -17.67 -17.93 -8.36
N PRO A 15 -16.64 -17.34 -9.01
CA PRO A 15 -16.51 -17.30 -10.47
C PRO A 15 -16.61 -18.65 -11.17
N GLU A 16 -16.17 -19.70 -10.49
CA GLU A 16 -16.22 -21.10 -10.96
C GLU A 16 -17.65 -21.57 -11.18
N PHE A 17 -18.67 -20.86 -10.67
CA PHE A 17 -20.06 -21.11 -11.04
C PHE A 17 -20.31 -21.00 -12.54
N ALA A 18 -19.50 -20.23 -13.28
CA ALA A 18 -19.59 -20.06 -14.73
C ALA A 18 -18.78 -21.10 -15.53
N ILE A 19 -18.06 -22.03 -14.89
CA ILE A 19 -17.21 -23.01 -15.59
C ILE A 19 -18.01 -23.88 -16.57
N LEU A 20 -17.46 -24.18 -17.75
CA LEU A 20 -18.10 -25.12 -18.68
C LEU A 20 -17.71 -26.56 -18.34
N PRO A 21 -18.55 -27.55 -18.66
CA PRO A 21 -18.18 -28.95 -18.48
C PRO A 21 -16.93 -29.28 -19.32
N PRO A 22 -16.08 -30.22 -18.86
CA PRO A 22 -14.95 -30.71 -19.64
C PRO A 22 -15.41 -31.21 -21.00
N ARG A 23 -14.78 -30.72 -22.07
CA ARG A 23 -15.04 -31.14 -23.45
C ARG A 23 -13.76 -31.17 -24.26
N PHE A 24 -13.77 -31.91 -25.36
CA PHE A 24 -12.70 -31.79 -26.35
C PHE A 24 -12.88 -30.52 -27.18
N THR A 25 -11.76 -29.88 -27.56
CA THR A 25 -11.74 -28.67 -28.39
C THR A 25 -12.20 -28.94 -29.83
N THR A 26 -11.91 -30.13 -30.33
CA THR A 26 -12.24 -30.60 -31.67
C THR A 26 -12.58 -32.09 -31.59
N SER A 27 -13.57 -32.51 -32.37
CA SER A 27 -13.92 -33.92 -32.53
C SER A 27 -12.90 -34.59 -33.46
N ASP A 28 -11.68 -34.79 -32.94
CA ASP A 28 -10.56 -35.38 -33.67
C ASP A 28 -10.68 -36.92 -33.74
N GLU A 29 -10.02 -37.52 -34.73
CA GLU A 29 -9.96 -38.97 -34.91
C GLU A 29 -9.50 -39.71 -33.64
N GLU A 30 -8.57 -39.12 -32.88
CA GLU A 30 -8.10 -39.70 -31.61
C GLU A 30 -9.15 -39.69 -30.50
N ALA A 31 -9.95 -38.62 -30.38
CA ALA A 31 -11.05 -38.57 -29.43
C ALA A 31 -12.14 -39.58 -29.80
N GLN A 32 -12.40 -39.74 -31.09
CA GLN A 32 -13.35 -40.72 -31.60
C GLN A 32 -12.86 -42.17 -31.40
N ARG A 33 -11.59 -42.45 -31.70
CA ARG A 33 -10.94 -43.74 -31.40
C ARG A 33 -11.01 -44.04 -29.89
N ALA A 34 -10.70 -43.07 -29.04
CA ALA A 34 -10.76 -43.24 -27.59
C ALA A 34 -12.18 -43.56 -27.11
N LYS A 35 -13.21 -42.93 -27.69
CA LYS A 35 -14.62 -43.25 -27.40
C LYS A 35 -14.95 -44.70 -27.74
N GLU A 36 -14.53 -45.18 -28.92
CA GLU A 36 -14.78 -46.55 -29.37
C GLU A 36 -14.08 -47.60 -28.49
N ILE A 37 -12.86 -47.30 -28.05
CA ILE A 37 -12.08 -48.16 -27.15
C ILE A 37 -12.68 -48.19 -25.74
N CYS A 38 -13.07 -47.04 -25.20
CA CYS A 38 -13.49 -46.92 -23.80
C CYS A 38 -14.95 -47.27 -23.57
N LEU A 39 -15.81 -47.08 -24.57
CA LEU A 39 -17.26 -47.27 -24.48
C LEU A 39 -17.76 -48.16 -25.64
N PRO A 40 -17.29 -49.41 -25.73
CA PRO A 40 -17.69 -50.31 -26.81
C PRO A 40 -19.19 -50.61 -26.73
N GLY A 41 -19.90 -50.48 -27.86
CA GLY A 41 -21.32 -50.79 -27.97
C GLY A 41 -22.27 -49.63 -27.63
N LEU A 42 -21.77 -48.42 -27.43
CA LEU A 42 -22.62 -47.25 -27.23
C LEU A 42 -23.37 -46.88 -28.52
N PRO A 43 -24.70 -46.67 -28.49
CA PRO A 43 -25.43 -46.27 -29.69
C PRO A 43 -25.01 -44.87 -30.15
N GLN A 44 -25.03 -44.63 -31.46
CA GLN A 44 -24.54 -43.38 -32.04
C GLN A 44 -25.27 -42.13 -31.53
N ILE A 45 -26.54 -42.28 -31.15
CA ILE A 45 -27.33 -41.20 -30.53
C ILE A 45 -26.78 -40.73 -29.18
N ALA A 46 -26.06 -41.59 -28.46
CA ALA A 46 -25.41 -41.27 -27.20
C ALA A 46 -23.95 -40.79 -27.37
N GLY A 47 -23.46 -40.67 -28.62
CA GLY A 47 -22.08 -40.30 -28.92
C GLY A 47 -21.66 -38.95 -28.32
N PHE A 48 -22.57 -37.97 -28.30
CA PHE A 48 -22.34 -36.67 -27.67
C PHE A 48 -22.14 -36.80 -26.14
N VAL A 49 -22.98 -37.58 -25.46
CA VAL A 49 -22.86 -37.79 -24.01
C VAL A 49 -21.56 -38.55 -23.67
N ALA A 50 -21.20 -39.52 -24.51
CA ALA A 50 -19.95 -40.29 -24.40
C ALA A 50 -18.72 -39.38 -24.38
N GLU A 51 -18.76 -38.35 -25.22
CA GLU A 51 -17.65 -37.41 -25.40
C GLU A 51 -17.42 -36.56 -24.15
N PHE A 52 -18.48 -35.98 -23.59
CA PHE A 52 -18.41 -35.24 -22.32
C PHE A 52 -18.02 -36.16 -21.16
N ALA A 53 -18.52 -37.40 -21.13
CA ALA A 53 -18.18 -38.36 -20.10
C ALA A 53 -16.68 -38.72 -20.14
N LEU A 54 -16.14 -38.99 -21.33
CA LEU A 54 -14.72 -39.28 -21.53
C LEU A 54 -13.84 -38.08 -21.18
N ALA A 55 -14.19 -36.88 -21.66
CA ALA A 55 -13.46 -35.66 -21.34
C ALA A 55 -13.46 -35.37 -19.82
N SER A 56 -14.60 -35.59 -19.15
CA SER A 56 -14.71 -35.45 -17.69
C SER A 56 -13.82 -36.46 -16.95
N LEU A 57 -13.77 -37.71 -17.43
CA LEU A 57 -12.92 -38.75 -16.84
C LEU A 57 -11.43 -38.37 -16.93
N ILE A 58 -10.99 -37.85 -18.08
CA ILE A 58 -9.61 -37.42 -18.32
C ILE A 58 -9.26 -36.19 -17.48
N TYR A 59 -10.16 -35.21 -17.42
CA TYR A 59 -9.97 -34.00 -16.63
C TYR A 59 -9.76 -34.32 -15.14
N HIS A 60 -10.54 -35.26 -14.61
CA HIS A 60 -10.51 -35.63 -13.19
C HIS A 60 -9.55 -36.79 -12.86
N ILE A 61 -8.70 -37.24 -13.78
CA ILE A 61 -7.90 -38.46 -13.59
C ILE A 61 -6.95 -38.39 -12.38
N ASP A 62 -6.35 -37.23 -12.11
CA ASP A 62 -5.45 -37.05 -10.97
C ASP A 62 -6.22 -37.10 -9.64
N PHE A 63 -7.40 -36.50 -9.61
CA PHE A 63 -8.31 -36.60 -8.46
C PHE A 63 -8.74 -38.04 -8.21
N LEU A 64 -9.10 -38.78 -9.27
CA LEU A 64 -9.51 -40.18 -9.18
C LEU A 64 -8.36 -41.05 -8.67
N ARG A 65 -7.14 -40.86 -9.17
CA ARG A 65 -5.93 -41.55 -8.68
C ARG A 65 -5.64 -41.27 -7.21
N GLN A 66 -5.93 -40.06 -6.74
CA GLN A 66 -5.74 -39.69 -5.34
C GLN A 66 -6.81 -40.28 -4.41
N LYS A 67 -8.04 -40.48 -4.90
CA LYS A 67 -9.19 -40.84 -4.07
C LYS A 67 -9.61 -42.31 -4.16
N LEU A 68 -9.36 -42.96 -5.28
CA LEU A 68 -9.69 -44.37 -5.50
C LEU A 68 -8.51 -45.26 -5.14
N SER A 69 -8.79 -46.51 -4.77
CA SER A 69 -7.75 -47.53 -4.58
C SER A 69 -7.05 -47.82 -5.91
N SER A 70 -5.78 -48.21 -5.86
CA SER A 70 -5.02 -48.61 -7.06
C SER A 70 -5.62 -49.83 -7.77
N ASP A 71 -6.38 -50.66 -7.07
CA ASP A 71 -7.08 -51.84 -7.59
C ASP A 71 -8.52 -51.54 -8.08
N HIS A 72 -8.89 -50.26 -8.18
CA HIS A 72 -10.23 -49.89 -8.62
C HIS A 72 -10.48 -50.32 -10.08
N PRO A 73 -11.63 -50.94 -10.44
CA PRO A 73 -11.91 -51.44 -11.79
C PRO A 73 -11.77 -50.40 -12.91
N LEU A 74 -11.98 -49.12 -12.59
CA LEU A 74 -11.72 -48.00 -13.51
C LEU A 74 -10.30 -48.04 -14.07
N PHE A 75 -9.29 -48.30 -13.24
CA PHE A 75 -7.89 -48.34 -13.63
C PHE A 75 -7.50 -49.61 -14.40
N GLN A 76 -8.40 -50.59 -14.46
CA GLN A 76 -8.29 -51.78 -15.31
C GLN A 76 -8.98 -51.60 -16.66
N SER A 77 -9.62 -50.45 -16.91
CA SER A 77 -10.30 -50.17 -18.18
C SER A 77 -9.31 -49.92 -19.33
N PRO A 78 -9.74 -50.11 -20.60
CA PRO A 78 -8.89 -49.90 -21.78
C PRO A 78 -8.25 -48.51 -21.86
N LEU A 79 -8.87 -47.49 -21.26
CA LEU A 79 -8.31 -46.13 -21.18
C LEU A 79 -6.95 -46.08 -20.49
N PHE A 80 -6.73 -46.94 -19.49
CA PHE A 80 -5.50 -46.98 -18.70
C PHE A 80 -4.50 -48.03 -19.19
N ALA A 81 -4.87 -48.82 -20.21
CA ALA A 81 -3.97 -49.78 -20.83
C ALA A 81 -2.92 -49.12 -21.72
N ASP A 82 -3.24 -47.95 -22.30
CA ASP A 82 -2.33 -47.16 -23.13
C ASP A 82 -1.75 -45.98 -22.33
N ALA A 83 -0.43 -45.97 -22.18
CA ALA A 83 0.29 -44.95 -21.43
C ALA A 83 0.28 -43.56 -22.10
N GLU A 84 0.16 -43.52 -23.43
CA GLU A 84 0.26 -42.29 -24.23
C GLU A 84 -1.12 -41.66 -24.50
N LEU A 85 -2.18 -42.45 -24.46
CA LEU A 85 -3.53 -42.01 -24.78
C LEU A 85 -4.03 -40.91 -23.80
N ILE A 86 -3.82 -41.09 -22.50
CA ILE A 86 -4.26 -40.12 -21.49
C ILE A 86 -3.56 -38.75 -21.65
N PRO A 87 -2.22 -38.67 -21.72
CA PRO A 87 -1.52 -37.40 -21.99
C PRO A 87 -2.00 -36.71 -23.26
N GLN A 88 -2.18 -37.48 -24.35
CA GLN A 88 -2.67 -36.95 -25.62
C GLN A 88 -4.09 -36.39 -25.49
N LEU A 89 -5.01 -37.12 -24.88
CA LEU A 89 -6.39 -36.63 -24.73
C LEU A 89 -6.45 -35.45 -23.76
N ARG A 90 -5.62 -35.44 -22.71
CA ARG A 90 -5.56 -34.35 -21.72
C ARG A 90 -5.22 -32.99 -22.35
N SER A 91 -4.30 -32.93 -23.32
CA SER A 91 -3.96 -31.67 -23.99
C SER A 91 -5.10 -31.10 -24.84
N ARG A 92 -6.14 -31.89 -25.10
CA ARG A 92 -7.32 -31.54 -25.92
C ARG A 92 -8.55 -31.21 -25.08
N VAL A 93 -8.51 -31.43 -23.76
CA VAL A 93 -9.64 -31.15 -22.87
C VAL A 93 -9.61 -29.70 -22.39
N GLN A 94 -10.71 -28.98 -22.59
CA GLN A 94 -10.91 -27.62 -22.11
C GLN A 94 -12.18 -27.50 -21.25
N CYS A 95 -12.19 -26.53 -20.34
CA CYS A 95 -13.35 -26.16 -19.51
C CYS A 95 -13.72 -24.68 -19.67
N ASP A 96 -13.06 -23.96 -20.58
CA ASP A 96 -13.22 -22.52 -20.77
C ASP A 96 -14.17 -22.18 -21.93
N SER A 97 -14.52 -20.91 -22.00
CA SER A 97 -15.39 -20.32 -23.02
C SER A 97 -14.60 -19.57 -24.10
N ASN A 98 -13.31 -19.88 -24.28
CA ASN A 98 -12.42 -19.08 -25.12
C ASN A 98 -12.73 -19.21 -26.62
N ASN A 99 -13.28 -20.36 -27.03
CA ASN A 99 -13.77 -20.58 -28.38
C ASN A 99 -15.30 -20.48 -28.38
N ASP A 100 -15.83 -19.57 -29.20
CA ASP A 100 -17.22 -19.06 -29.24
C ASP A 100 -18.32 -20.13 -29.45
N GLU A 101 -17.98 -21.42 -29.50
CA GLU A 101 -18.90 -22.54 -29.69
C GLU A 101 -19.85 -22.79 -28.51
N MET A 102 -19.41 -22.52 -27.27
CA MET A 102 -20.22 -22.78 -26.09
C MET A 102 -20.02 -21.71 -25.02
N GLN A 103 -21.13 -21.10 -24.60
CA GLN A 103 -21.17 -20.07 -23.56
C GLN A 103 -21.95 -20.55 -22.33
N PRO A 104 -21.50 -20.21 -21.11
CA PRO A 104 -22.18 -20.64 -19.90
C PRO A 104 -23.51 -19.89 -19.74
N THR A 105 -24.63 -20.63 -19.74
CA THR A 105 -25.98 -20.05 -19.61
C THR A 105 -26.48 -20.10 -18.17
N GLY A 106 -27.33 -19.13 -17.80
CA GLY A 106 -27.91 -19.03 -16.45
C GLY A 106 -26.87 -18.69 -15.38
N VAL A 107 -25.84 -17.94 -15.75
CA VAL A 107 -24.86 -17.38 -14.82
C VAL A 107 -25.45 -16.10 -14.21
N PRO A 108 -25.55 -16.00 -12.87
CA PRO A 108 -26.03 -14.80 -12.22
C PRO A 108 -25.12 -13.58 -12.47
N PRO A 109 -25.65 -12.34 -12.46
CA PRO A 109 -24.85 -11.14 -12.66
C PRO A 109 -23.68 -11.00 -11.69
N HIS A 110 -23.86 -11.36 -10.42
CA HIS A 110 -22.81 -11.23 -9.40
C HIS A 110 -21.62 -12.13 -9.69
N VAL A 111 -21.82 -13.31 -10.28
CA VAL A 111 -20.72 -14.21 -10.68
C VAL A 111 -19.87 -13.55 -11.75
N LYS A 112 -20.50 -12.94 -12.76
CA LYS A 112 -19.78 -12.22 -13.83
C LYS A 112 -18.99 -11.03 -13.25
N ILE A 113 -19.62 -10.24 -12.38
CA ILE A 113 -18.94 -9.12 -11.69
C ILE A 113 -17.75 -9.62 -10.87
N LEU A 114 -17.90 -10.74 -10.15
CA LEU A 114 -16.81 -11.34 -9.37
C LEU A 114 -15.64 -11.77 -10.26
N SER A 115 -15.89 -12.37 -11.43
CA SER A 115 -14.84 -12.74 -12.39
C SER A 115 -14.05 -11.53 -12.86
N GLU A 116 -14.74 -10.45 -13.26
CA GLU A 116 -14.11 -9.19 -13.68
C GLU A 116 -13.29 -8.56 -12.54
N LEU A 117 -13.85 -8.53 -11.32
CA LEU A 117 -13.13 -8.02 -10.14
C LEU A 117 -11.87 -8.83 -9.83
N GLN A 118 -11.89 -10.15 -10.03
CA GLN A 118 -10.70 -10.98 -9.85
C GLN A 118 -9.64 -10.72 -10.91
N SER A 119 -10.03 -10.51 -12.17
CA SER A 119 -9.13 -10.11 -13.25
C SER A 119 -8.46 -8.76 -12.93
N VAL A 120 -9.25 -7.72 -12.63
CA VAL A 120 -8.74 -6.40 -12.25
C VAL A 120 -7.83 -6.48 -11.02
N ARG A 121 -8.20 -7.27 -10.01
CA ARG A 121 -7.36 -7.47 -8.81
C ARG A 121 -6.00 -8.05 -9.17
N SER A 122 -5.94 -9.02 -10.08
CA SER A 122 -4.69 -9.64 -10.52
C SER A 122 -3.83 -8.65 -11.30
N GLU A 123 -4.42 -7.91 -12.24
CA GLU A 123 -3.71 -6.86 -13.00
C GLU A 123 -3.12 -5.78 -12.09
N VAL A 124 -3.89 -5.29 -11.12
CA VAL A 124 -3.40 -4.31 -10.14
C VAL A 124 -2.26 -4.88 -9.30
N LYS A 125 -2.35 -6.16 -8.90
CA LYS A 125 -1.30 -6.82 -8.11
C LYS A 125 0.01 -6.91 -8.91
N GLU A 126 -0.07 -7.31 -10.17
CA GLU A 126 1.07 -7.37 -11.09
C GLU A 126 1.69 -5.99 -11.32
N ALA A 127 0.87 -4.97 -11.60
CA ALA A 127 1.33 -3.59 -11.78
C ALA A 127 2.00 -3.00 -10.52
N VAL A 128 1.52 -3.38 -9.33
CA VAL A 128 2.16 -2.99 -8.06
C VAL A 128 3.51 -3.69 -7.88
N GLN A 129 3.63 -4.96 -8.26
CA GLN A 129 4.90 -5.68 -8.20
C GLN A 129 5.93 -5.10 -9.17
N LEU A 130 5.52 -4.76 -10.39
CA LEU A 130 6.39 -4.09 -11.36
C LEU A 130 6.90 -2.75 -10.82
N ARG A 131 6.00 -1.89 -10.32
CA ARG A 131 6.39 -0.59 -9.74
C ARG A 131 7.30 -0.72 -8.51
N LYS A 132 7.15 -1.78 -7.72
CA LYS A 132 8.06 -2.05 -6.59
C LYS A 132 9.46 -2.38 -7.08
N GLU A 133 9.57 -3.10 -8.18
CA GLU A 133 10.87 -3.42 -8.78
C GLU A 133 11.53 -2.18 -9.38
N ASP A 134 10.76 -1.37 -10.14
CA ASP A 134 11.25 -0.10 -10.67
C ASP A 134 11.76 0.84 -9.56
N MET A 135 11.04 0.91 -8.43
CA MET A 135 11.44 1.72 -7.28
C MET A 135 12.76 1.24 -6.66
N LYS A 136 12.98 -0.08 -6.58
CA LYS A 136 14.25 -0.63 -6.08
C LYS A 136 15.40 -0.26 -7.00
N GLN A 137 15.23 -0.45 -8.31
CA GLN A 137 16.26 -0.11 -9.29
C GLN A 137 16.59 1.38 -9.25
N LEU A 138 15.59 2.24 -9.11
CA LEU A 138 15.80 3.68 -8.97
C LEU A 138 16.57 4.03 -7.68
N THR A 139 16.24 3.36 -6.57
CA THR A 139 16.93 3.56 -5.28
C THR A 139 18.38 3.10 -5.36
N GLU A 140 18.65 1.95 -5.97
CA GLU A 140 20.01 1.43 -6.18
C GLU A 140 20.81 2.36 -7.09
N ALA A 141 20.23 2.83 -8.20
CA ALA A 141 20.88 3.80 -9.08
C ALA A 141 21.19 5.12 -8.34
N GLN A 142 20.28 5.61 -7.49
CA GLN A 142 20.51 6.78 -6.66
C GLN A 142 21.65 6.57 -5.68
N ASN A 143 21.71 5.43 -4.98
CA ASN A 143 22.78 5.12 -4.05
C ASN A 143 24.15 5.11 -4.74
N VAL A 144 24.26 4.46 -5.91
CA VAL A 144 25.50 4.45 -6.70
C VAL A 144 25.92 5.86 -7.13
N MET A 145 24.95 6.71 -7.52
CA MET A 145 25.22 8.11 -7.85
C MET A 145 25.71 8.90 -6.63
N TYR A 146 25.10 8.71 -5.46
CA TYR A 146 25.53 9.36 -4.21
C TYR A 146 26.94 8.94 -3.81
N ASP A 147 27.26 7.64 -3.86
CA ASP A 147 28.59 7.12 -3.53
C ASP A 147 29.66 7.72 -4.45
N ARG A 148 29.37 7.82 -5.76
CA ARG A 148 30.29 8.42 -6.72
C ARG A 148 30.49 9.92 -6.47
N LEU A 149 29.44 10.65 -6.11
CA LEU A 149 29.52 12.07 -5.80
C LEU A 149 30.32 12.31 -4.51
N ILE A 150 30.03 11.55 -3.45
CA ILE A 150 30.75 11.63 -2.18
C ILE A 150 32.23 11.35 -2.42
N SER A 151 32.55 10.26 -3.13
CA SER A 151 33.94 9.90 -3.47
C SER A 151 34.65 11.01 -4.23
N GLY A 152 34.01 11.61 -5.25
CA GLY A 152 34.59 12.70 -6.03
C GLY A 152 34.81 13.99 -5.21
N VAL A 153 33.93 14.28 -4.25
CA VAL A 153 34.10 15.44 -3.35
C VAL A 153 35.25 15.18 -2.36
N THR A 154 35.33 13.96 -1.80
CA THR A 154 36.42 13.57 -0.90
C THR A 154 37.78 13.70 -1.57
N THR A 155 37.94 13.19 -2.80
CA THR A 155 39.21 13.30 -3.53
C THR A 155 39.60 14.76 -3.80
N ILE A 156 38.66 15.63 -4.17
CA ILE A 156 38.95 17.07 -4.37
C ILE A 156 39.43 17.72 -3.06
N ILE A 157 38.84 17.36 -1.92
CA ILE A 157 39.24 17.89 -0.61
C ILE A 157 40.64 17.41 -0.24
N GLU A 158 40.94 16.12 -0.46
CA GLU A 158 42.26 15.53 -0.21
C GLU A 158 43.34 16.18 -1.10
N GLU A 159 43.08 16.35 -2.40
CA GLU A 159 44.02 16.99 -3.33
C GLU A 159 44.32 18.45 -2.95
N ARG A 160 43.31 19.19 -2.46
CA ARG A 160 43.50 20.59 -2.03
C ARG A 160 44.18 20.71 -0.68
N ALA A 161 43.97 19.76 0.24
CA ALA A 161 44.68 19.72 1.51
C ALA A 161 46.20 19.57 1.31
N ILE A 162 46.65 18.88 0.26
CA ILE A 162 48.07 18.69 -0.08
C ILE A 162 48.71 19.97 -0.67
N GLN A 163 47.92 20.89 -1.23
CA GLN A 163 48.43 22.10 -1.92
C GLN A 163 48.57 23.32 -0.99
N THR A 164 47.97 23.28 0.20
CA THR A 164 48.17 24.29 1.24
C THR A 164 49.17 23.76 2.27
N ASP A 165 50.43 24.18 2.15
CA ASP A 165 51.51 23.88 3.10
C ASP A 165 51.32 24.68 4.41
N VAL A 166 50.21 24.42 5.11
CA VAL A 166 49.97 24.92 6.46
C VAL A 166 50.54 23.90 7.43
N PRO A 167 51.48 24.28 8.32
CA PRO A 167 52.14 23.33 9.21
C PRO A 167 51.14 22.62 10.12
N THR A 168 51.15 21.29 10.02
CA THR A 168 50.47 20.36 10.92
C THR A 168 51.16 20.39 12.30
N ASP A 169 50.79 21.34 13.15
CA ASP A 169 50.93 21.13 14.59
C ASP A 169 49.66 20.45 15.11
N ALA A 170 49.89 19.37 15.83
CA ALA A 170 48.90 18.43 16.31
C ALA A 170 47.80 19.11 17.15
N VAL A 171 46.59 19.17 16.58
CA VAL A 171 45.35 19.13 17.34
C VAL A 171 44.43 18.15 16.61
N GLU A 172 44.36 16.93 17.11
CA GLU A 172 43.26 16.02 16.81
C GLU A 172 41.97 16.63 17.40
N GLU A 173 41.34 17.52 16.65
CA GLU A 173 39.90 17.75 16.77
C GLU A 173 39.29 17.55 15.39
N THR A 174 38.80 16.34 15.17
CA THR A 174 37.84 16.04 14.11
C THR A 174 36.61 16.93 14.31
N VAL A 175 36.59 18.12 13.70
CA VAL A 175 35.36 18.90 13.54
C VAL A 175 34.56 18.22 12.44
N THR A 176 33.95 17.08 12.78
CA THR A 176 32.80 16.57 12.05
C THR A 176 31.68 17.57 12.24
N ALA A 177 31.29 18.29 11.18
CA ALA A 177 30.03 19.01 11.18
C ALA A 177 28.89 17.97 11.28
N GLN A 178 28.52 17.60 12.51
CA GLN A 178 27.46 16.65 12.81
C GLN A 178 26.11 17.33 12.53
N TYR A 179 25.62 17.20 11.30
CA TYR A 179 24.21 17.50 11.04
C TYR A 179 23.36 16.49 11.81
N PRO A 180 22.39 16.93 12.63
CA PRO A 180 21.55 16.01 13.37
C PRO A 180 20.73 15.16 12.40
N VAL A 181 21.00 13.85 12.39
CA VAL A 181 20.26 12.86 11.61
C VAL A 181 19.02 12.44 12.40
N TYR A 182 17.84 12.73 11.86
CA TYR A 182 16.57 12.37 12.49
C TYR A 182 15.98 11.10 11.86
N PRO A 183 15.36 10.21 12.65
CA PRO A 183 14.70 9.01 12.14
C PRO A 183 13.49 9.35 11.25
N ILE A 184 13.27 8.52 10.23
CA ILE A 184 12.06 8.55 9.38
C ILE A 184 11.11 7.44 9.86
N TYR A 185 9.83 7.78 10.04
CA TYR A 185 8.79 6.89 10.53
C TYR A 185 7.87 6.43 9.40
N ASN A 186 7.34 5.22 9.51
CA ASN A 186 6.36 4.67 8.57
C ASN A 186 5.09 4.28 9.32
N TRP A 187 4.02 5.02 9.09
CA TRP A 187 2.69 4.76 9.65
C TRP A 187 1.63 5.35 8.72
N GLY A 188 0.39 4.87 8.79
CA GLY A 188 -0.70 5.33 7.91
C GLY A 188 -0.46 5.10 6.41
N GLY A 189 0.50 4.24 6.03
CA GLY A 189 0.85 3.96 4.63
C GLY A 189 1.73 5.03 3.97
N ALA A 190 2.31 5.96 4.73
CA ALA A 190 3.20 7.01 4.23
C ALA A 190 4.46 7.17 5.10
N MET A 191 5.48 7.84 4.56
CA MET A 191 6.68 8.21 5.31
C MET A 191 6.47 9.55 6.03
N HIS A 192 6.85 9.61 7.29
CA HIS A 192 6.65 10.75 8.18
C HIS A 192 7.96 11.13 8.90
N PHE A 193 8.17 12.44 9.11
CA PHE A 193 9.30 12.95 9.90
C PHE A 193 9.06 12.88 11.42
N PHE A 194 7.84 12.57 11.84
CA PHE A 194 7.44 12.51 13.23
C PHE A 194 6.75 11.17 13.56
N PRO A 195 6.89 10.66 14.80
CA PRO A 195 6.26 9.42 15.22
C PRO A 195 4.73 9.55 15.30
N GLU A 196 4.04 8.42 15.20
CA GLU A 196 2.58 8.38 15.33
C GLU A 196 2.13 8.89 16.70
N GLY A 197 1.19 9.83 16.72
CA GLY A 197 0.66 10.41 17.96
C GLY A 197 1.52 11.52 18.58
N VAL A 198 2.46 12.12 17.84
CA VAL A 198 3.25 13.26 18.29
C VAL A 198 2.35 14.40 18.80
N LYS A 199 2.78 15.04 19.89
CA LYS A 199 2.08 16.19 20.49
C LYS A 199 2.86 17.47 20.23
N LEU A 200 2.13 18.56 20.02
CA LEU A 200 2.74 19.89 19.94
C LEU A 200 3.29 20.28 21.33
N PRO A 201 4.44 20.98 21.39
CA PRO A 201 5.00 21.46 22.64
C PRO A 201 3.98 22.37 23.33
N ILE A 202 3.81 22.15 24.63
CA ILE A 202 3.00 23.00 25.49
C ILE A 202 3.98 23.87 26.25
N GLY A 203 3.88 25.19 26.07
CA GLY A 203 4.85 26.10 26.64
C GLY A 203 4.63 27.54 26.26
N THR A 204 5.61 28.36 26.58
CA THR A 204 5.66 29.76 26.18
C THR A 204 5.93 29.90 24.67
N PRO A 205 5.60 31.05 24.05
CA PRO A 205 5.98 31.33 22.66
C PRO A 205 7.48 31.16 22.38
N GLU A 206 8.31 31.42 23.40
CA GLU A 206 9.76 31.23 23.35
C GLU A 206 10.13 29.75 23.26
N GLN A 207 9.58 28.90 24.12
CA GLN A 207 9.79 27.45 24.05
C GLN A 207 9.30 26.88 22.71
N ALA A 208 8.16 27.38 22.22
CA ALA A 208 7.63 27.00 20.93
C ALA A 208 8.56 27.41 19.77
N TRP A 209 9.22 28.57 19.85
CA TRP A 209 10.23 29.03 18.89
C TRP A 209 11.49 28.16 18.90
N ILE A 210 11.98 27.80 20.09
CA ILE A 210 13.14 26.90 20.21
C ILE A 210 12.83 25.56 19.53
N HIS A 211 11.66 24.96 19.80
CA HIS A 211 11.24 23.72 19.13
C HIS A 211 11.01 23.88 17.63
N TRP A 212 10.54 25.05 17.20
CA TRP A 212 10.36 25.39 15.78
C TRP A 212 11.68 25.37 15.01
N CYS A 213 12.74 25.94 15.58
CA CYS A 213 14.07 26.03 14.97
C CYS A 213 14.91 24.77 15.15
N CYS A 214 14.96 24.22 16.38
CA CYS A 214 15.93 23.22 16.78
C CYS A 214 15.34 21.81 16.97
N GLY A 215 14.00 21.68 17.07
CA GLY A 215 13.35 20.40 17.34
C GLY A 215 13.36 20.03 18.83
N ASN A 216 13.36 18.74 19.13
CA ASN A 216 13.45 18.25 20.52
C ASN A 216 14.53 17.15 20.61
N SER A 217 15.71 17.53 21.06
CA SER A 217 16.85 16.62 21.21
C SER A 217 16.58 15.47 22.18
N ALA A 218 15.80 15.69 23.24
CA ALA A 218 15.48 14.65 24.22
C ALA A 218 14.59 13.53 23.65
N GLN A 219 13.79 13.84 22.62
CA GLN A 219 12.94 12.89 21.92
C GLN A 219 13.45 12.56 20.51
N ASN A 220 14.65 13.04 20.16
CA ASN A 220 15.23 12.97 18.82
C ASN A 220 14.25 13.40 17.70
N LEU A 221 13.53 14.49 17.93
CA LEU A 221 12.57 15.03 16.96
C LEU A 221 13.17 16.18 16.15
N PRO A 222 12.89 16.24 14.84
CA PRO A 222 13.36 17.32 13.98
C PRO A 222 12.70 18.66 14.32
N PRO A 223 13.25 19.78 13.79
CA PRO A 223 12.64 21.09 13.87
C PRO A 223 11.16 21.08 13.47
N PHE A 224 10.31 21.67 14.32
CA PHE A 224 8.85 21.60 14.16
C PHE A 224 8.37 22.37 12.92
N ARG A 225 9.21 23.22 12.32
CA ARG A 225 8.98 23.81 10.99
C ARG A 225 8.74 22.77 9.89
N LYS A 226 9.29 21.56 10.04
CA LYS A 226 9.12 20.44 9.10
C LYS A 226 7.82 19.65 9.31
N MET A 227 7.00 19.99 10.31
CA MET A 227 5.77 19.25 10.64
C MET A 227 4.61 19.60 9.68
N PHE A 228 3.94 18.56 9.20
CA PHE A 228 2.75 18.65 8.35
C PHE A 228 1.46 18.32 9.14
N PRO A 229 0.30 18.84 8.71
CA PRO A 229 -0.97 18.52 9.37
C PRO A 229 -1.31 17.02 9.41
N ILE A 230 -0.82 16.26 8.44
CA ILE A 230 -1.02 14.80 8.38
C ILE A 230 -0.28 14.07 9.50
N ASP A 231 0.81 14.65 10.04
CA ASP A 231 1.59 14.09 11.15
C ASP A 231 0.79 14.08 12.47
N LEU A 232 -0.36 14.77 12.53
CA LEU A 232 -1.19 14.93 13.72
C LEU A 232 -2.51 14.16 13.60
N GLY A 233 -2.75 13.27 14.57
CA GLY A 233 -3.92 12.37 14.59
C GLY A 233 -5.26 13.01 14.94
N SER A 234 -5.32 14.25 15.41
CA SER A 234 -6.60 14.92 15.77
C SER A 234 -6.79 16.28 15.08
N GLY A 235 -8.03 16.59 14.71
CA GLY A 235 -8.39 17.86 14.09
C GLY A 235 -8.09 19.08 14.97
N ASN A 236 -8.18 18.95 16.30
CA ASN A 236 -7.83 20.00 17.24
C ASN A 236 -6.32 20.29 17.25
N LEU A 237 -5.48 19.25 17.16
CA LEU A 237 -4.03 19.43 17.05
C LEU A 237 -3.66 20.08 15.72
N ARG A 238 -4.33 19.74 14.62
CA ARG A 238 -4.12 20.40 13.31
C ARG A 238 -4.43 21.89 13.34
N LYS A 239 -5.54 22.29 14.00
CA LYS A 239 -5.87 23.71 14.22
C LYS A 239 -4.78 24.42 15.03
N ARG A 240 -4.32 23.80 16.12
CA ARG A 240 -3.24 24.34 16.95
C ARG A 240 -1.91 24.45 16.20
N LEU A 241 -1.62 23.53 15.27
CA LEU A 241 -0.46 23.63 14.39
C LEU A 241 -0.59 24.85 13.48
N SER A 242 -1.76 25.11 12.90
CA SER A 242 -1.99 26.32 12.10
C SER A 242 -1.75 27.60 12.90
N ASP A 243 -2.26 27.68 14.14
CA ASP A 243 -2.02 28.82 15.04
C ASP A 243 -0.53 28.98 15.36
N LEU A 244 0.17 27.87 15.60
CA LEU A 244 1.61 27.84 15.82
C LEU A 244 2.37 28.35 14.58
N LYS A 245 2.08 27.81 13.38
CA LYS A 245 2.70 28.26 12.12
C LYS A 245 2.49 29.76 11.89
N PHE A 246 1.31 30.28 12.20
CA PHE A 246 1.02 31.71 12.10
C PHE A 246 1.83 32.56 13.08
N LEU A 247 2.00 32.10 14.32
CA LEU A 247 2.85 32.78 15.30
C LEU A 247 4.33 32.76 14.86
N MET A 248 4.82 31.60 14.42
CA MET A 248 6.21 31.41 14.01
C MET A 248 6.53 32.24 12.76
N SER A 249 5.62 32.32 11.79
CA SER A 249 5.83 33.15 10.59
C SER A 249 5.95 34.65 10.90
N LYS A 250 5.26 35.14 11.94
CA LYS A 250 5.45 36.51 12.43
C LYS A 250 6.84 36.73 13.01
N ILE A 251 7.38 35.74 13.73
CA ILE A 251 8.72 35.80 14.31
C ILE A 251 9.78 35.69 13.22
N GLU A 252 9.63 34.78 12.25
CA GLU A 252 10.52 34.66 11.08
C GLU A 252 10.57 35.97 10.28
N ARG A 253 9.43 36.62 10.08
CA ARG A 253 9.37 37.92 9.41
C ARG A 253 10.11 39.00 10.20
N ALA A 254 9.89 39.08 11.52
CA ALA A 254 10.59 40.04 12.37
C ALA A 254 12.11 39.77 12.39
N ALA A 255 12.53 38.51 12.42
CA ALA A 255 13.93 38.12 12.34
C ALA A 255 14.56 38.57 11.02
N LYS A 256 13.84 38.37 9.90
CA LYS A 256 14.28 38.80 8.57
C LYS A 256 14.41 40.32 8.48
N GLU A 257 13.47 41.08 9.02
CA GLU A 257 13.53 42.55 9.07
C GLU A 257 14.70 43.07 9.93
N LEU A 258 15.13 42.30 10.93
CA LEU A 258 16.29 42.58 11.77
C LEU A 258 17.61 42.02 11.21
N ASN A 259 17.60 41.41 10.01
CA ASN A 259 18.74 40.71 9.40
C ASN A 259 19.35 39.60 10.28
N LEU A 260 18.52 38.91 11.06
CA LEU A 260 18.94 37.78 11.89
C LEU A 260 18.88 36.48 11.08
N SER A 261 19.93 35.66 11.19
CA SER A 261 19.95 34.32 10.61
C SER A 261 19.04 33.38 11.42
N ILE A 262 18.22 32.60 10.71
CA ILE A 262 17.31 31.59 11.30
C ILE A 262 17.63 30.16 10.84
N THR A 263 18.73 29.99 10.10
CA THR A 263 19.22 28.69 9.63
C THR A 263 20.20 28.11 10.65
N ASP A 264 20.00 26.83 10.98
CA ASP A 264 20.88 26.02 11.83
C ASP A 264 21.22 26.63 13.20
N LEU A 265 20.23 27.29 13.80
CA LEU A 265 20.31 27.86 15.14
C LEU A 265 20.51 26.78 16.21
N SER A 266 21.44 27.01 17.12
CA SER A 266 21.47 26.36 18.43
C SER A 266 20.34 26.86 19.33
N SER A 267 20.04 26.14 20.42
CA SER A 267 18.95 26.52 21.32
C SER A 267 19.18 27.88 22.00
N SER A 268 20.43 28.26 22.31
CA SER A 268 20.78 29.56 22.90
C SER A 268 20.66 30.71 21.89
N GLU A 269 21.04 30.48 20.63
CA GLU A 269 20.87 31.45 19.55
C GLU A 269 19.39 31.66 19.24
N ALA A 270 18.59 30.58 19.23
CA ALA A 270 17.15 30.67 19.03
C ALA A 270 16.46 31.54 20.11
N VAL A 271 16.89 31.42 21.37
CA VAL A 271 16.43 32.31 22.47
C VAL A 271 16.80 33.76 22.17
N THR A 272 18.03 34.02 21.76
CA THR A 272 18.52 35.37 21.47
C THR A 272 17.72 36.02 20.34
N VAL A 273 17.50 35.30 19.24
CA VAL A 273 16.66 35.74 18.12
C VAL A 273 15.23 36.03 18.59
N PHE A 274 14.66 35.16 19.42
CA PHE A 274 13.32 35.36 19.95
C PHE A 274 13.21 36.63 20.79
N GLN A 275 14.13 36.88 21.73
CA GLN A 275 14.09 38.08 22.58
C GLN A 275 14.21 39.36 21.75
N GLN A 276 15.07 39.37 20.73
CA GLN A 276 15.21 40.52 19.82
C GLN A 276 13.94 40.76 18.99
N CYS A 277 13.30 39.69 18.49
CA CYS A 277 12.03 39.79 17.77
C CYS A 277 10.86 40.19 18.68
N LYS A 278 10.87 39.74 19.94
CA LYS A 278 9.84 40.02 20.95
C LYS A 278 9.68 41.52 21.22
N LEU A 279 10.80 42.25 21.28
CA LEU A 279 10.81 43.70 21.45
C LEU A 279 10.15 44.45 20.28
N ARG A 280 10.17 43.86 19.08
CA ARG A 280 9.53 44.42 17.88
C ARG A 280 8.07 44.02 17.73
N LEU A 281 7.73 42.80 18.14
CA LEU A 281 6.40 42.23 17.89
C LEU A 281 5.32 42.73 18.85
N ASN A 282 5.66 43.52 19.89
CA ASN A 282 4.74 44.04 20.92
C ASN A 282 3.64 43.02 21.23
N PHE A 283 4.03 41.84 21.72
CA PHE A 283 3.07 40.82 22.12
C PHE A 283 2.17 41.41 23.22
N LEU A 284 0.99 41.92 22.84
CA LEU A 284 0.03 42.45 23.79
C LEU A 284 -0.27 41.36 24.84
N PRO A 285 -0.19 41.66 26.15
CA PRO A 285 -0.53 40.67 27.15
C PRO A 285 -1.98 40.23 26.94
N ARG A 286 -2.18 38.92 26.89
CA ARG A 286 -3.49 38.27 26.80
C ARG A 286 -4.37 38.79 27.94
N GLN A 287 -5.41 39.56 27.64
CA GLN A 287 -6.46 39.84 28.61
C GLN A 287 -7.01 38.51 29.10
N ARG A 288 -6.78 38.19 30.37
CA ARG A 288 -7.43 37.07 31.04
C ARG A 288 -8.92 37.40 31.03
N ARG A 289 -9.72 36.61 30.30
CA ARG A 289 -11.15 36.51 30.62
C ARG A 289 -11.21 35.91 32.03
N THR A 290 -11.32 36.78 33.03
CA THR A 290 -11.72 36.41 34.38
C THR A 290 -13.13 35.90 34.30
N GLY A 291 -13.29 34.58 34.28
CA GLY A 291 -14.55 33.95 34.62
C GLY A 291 -14.71 33.99 36.13
N ASN A 292 -15.76 34.67 36.58
CA ASN A 292 -16.59 34.37 37.76
C ASN A 292 -17.78 35.33 37.65
N ALA A 293 -18.95 34.82 37.24
CA ALA A 293 -20.09 34.50 38.12
C ALA A 293 -20.71 35.81 38.68
N VAL A 294 -21.99 36.11 38.48
CA VAL A 294 -23.14 35.41 39.07
C VAL A 294 -24.41 35.99 38.41
N ALA A 295 -25.42 35.13 38.27
CA ALA A 295 -26.87 35.33 38.20
C ALA A 295 -27.44 36.69 37.72
N ASP A 296 -28.37 36.66 36.77
CA ASP A 296 -29.79 36.57 37.12
C ASP A 296 -30.67 36.43 35.88
N ASN A 297 -31.72 35.61 36.03
CA ASN A 297 -33.06 35.65 35.43
C ASN A 297 -33.19 36.20 33.97
N ILE A 298 -33.86 35.52 33.04
CA ILE A 298 -35.29 35.19 33.14
C ILE A 298 -35.61 33.94 32.31
N ARG A 299 -36.32 33.06 33.01
CA ARG A 299 -37.10 31.88 32.62
C ARG A 299 -38.23 32.24 31.65
N CYS A 300 -38.48 31.39 30.65
CA CYS A 300 -39.83 30.95 30.26
C CYS A 300 -39.74 29.66 29.40
N ASN A 301 -39.95 28.51 30.06
CA ASN A 301 -40.63 27.35 29.47
C ASN A 301 -42.10 27.78 29.20
N ASN A 302 -42.95 27.21 28.34
CA ASN A 302 -43.09 25.89 27.72
C ASN A 302 -44.26 25.99 26.68
N PRO A 303 -45.00 24.93 26.27
CA PRO A 303 -44.84 24.10 25.08
C PRO A 303 -46.11 24.08 24.16
N ALA A 304 -46.13 23.17 23.19
CA ALA A 304 -47.32 22.55 22.54
C ALA A 304 -48.02 23.23 21.34
N ALA A 305 -48.06 22.47 20.22
CA ALA A 305 -49.11 22.29 19.19
C ALA A 305 -48.41 21.52 18.04
N LYS A 306 -48.70 20.28 17.62
CA LYS A 306 -49.92 19.55 17.23
C LYS A 306 -50.85 20.28 16.25
N GLU A 307 -51.15 19.55 15.17
CA GLU A 307 -52.13 19.77 14.08
C GLU A 307 -51.65 20.78 13.02
N THR A 308 -51.55 20.45 11.73
CA THR A 308 -52.35 19.54 10.86
C THR A 308 -51.47 18.95 9.75
#